data_AF-A0A8D8SUP9-F1
#
_entry.id   AF-A0A8D8SUP9-F1
#
_cell.length_a   1.000
_cell.length_b   1.000
_cell.length_c   1.000
_cell.angle_alpha   90.00
_cell.angle_beta   90.00
_cell.angle_gamma   90.00
#
_symmetry.space_group_name_H-M   'P 1'
#
loop_
_entity.id
_entity.type
_entity.pdbx_description
1 polymer ?
#
loop_
_entity_poly.entity_id
_entity_poly.type
_entity_poly.pdbx_seq_one_letter_code
_entity_poly.pdbx_strand_id
1 'polypeptide(L)'
;MSFDGVVYYFSEVACRHCYQRLSPSLEFVYQHSKTCPSMVQPDDKGLVICCLCEYRTVHQGNMKVHIRKHIGDKPYKCSYCSYDSPQLVCVKRHIILRHSTSNDTSFRGNKTKRAKSTRQIRFTK
;
A
#
# COMPACT_ATOMS: atom_id res chain seq x y z
N MET A 1 18.41 16.19 11.90
CA MET A 1 18.42 17.12 13.04
C MET A 1 18.81 16.30 14.25
N SER A 2 19.93 16.67 14.88
CA SER A 2 20.74 15.81 15.74
C SER A 2 20.43 16.09 17.21
N PHE A 3 19.93 15.09 17.93
CA PHE A 3 19.99 15.02 19.40
C PHE A 3 20.63 13.67 19.74
N ASP A 4 21.77 13.71 20.43
CA ASP A 4 22.35 12.59 21.19
C ASP A 4 23.10 11.46 20.45
N GLY A 5 23.70 11.73 19.29
CA GLY A 5 24.80 10.86 18.79
C GLY A 5 24.41 9.44 18.36
N VAL A 6 23.12 9.11 18.33
CA VAL A 6 22.60 7.93 17.64
C VAL A 6 22.25 8.34 16.22
N VAL A 7 22.86 7.70 15.22
CA VAL A 7 22.50 7.92 13.80
C VAL A 7 21.10 7.34 13.57
N TYR A 8 20.07 8.11 13.88
CA TYR A 8 18.69 7.74 13.54
C TYR A 8 18.48 7.98 12.04
N TYR A 9 18.46 6.91 11.26
CA TYR A 9 17.86 6.87 9.92
C TYR A 9 16.33 7.06 10.05
N PHE A 10 15.87 8.24 10.46
CA PHE A 10 14.45 8.53 10.60
C PHE A 10 13.84 8.80 9.22
N SER A 11 13.47 7.75 8.50
CA SER A 11 12.66 7.78 7.28
C SER A 11 11.22 8.13 7.62
N GLU A 12 10.99 9.35 8.08
CA GLU A 12 9.67 9.80 8.50
C GLU A 12 8.77 10.15 7.31
N VAL A 13 7.48 9.81 7.43
CA VAL A 13 6.45 10.21 6.46
C VAL A 13 5.52 11.22 7.12
N ALA A 14 5.22 12.32 6.45
CA ALA A 14 4.33 13.35 6.99
C ALA A 14 2.92 13.19 6.44
N CYS A 15 1.92 13.26 7.31
CA CYS A 15 0.53 13.33 6.89
C CYS A 15 0.27 14.63 6.12
N ARG A 16 -0.31 14.56 4.92
CA ARG A 16 -0.66 15.74 4.12
C ARG A 16 -1.86 16.52 4.65
N HIS A 17 -2.64 15.91 5.54
CA HIS A 17 -3.90 16.48 6.04
C HIS A 17 -3.69 17.22 7.36
N CYS A 18 -2.93 16.65 8.29
CA CYS A 18 -2.67 17.22 9.61
C CYS A 18 -1.19 17.59 9.85
N TYR A 19 -0.31 17.32 8.88
CA TYR A 19 1.14 17.61 8.95
C TYR A 19 1.89 16.91 10.10
N GLN A 20 1.25 15.96 10.79
CA GLN A 20 1.92 15.13 11.79
C GLN A 20 2.98 14.25 11.13
N ARG A 21 4.16 14.20 11.74
CA ARG A 21 5.23 13.26 11.39
C ARG A 21 4.84 11.87 11.91
N LEU A 22 4.84 10.90 11.02
CA LEU A 22 4.41 9.53 11.29
C LEU A 22 5.59 8.57 11.18
N SER A 23 5.65 7.62 12.10
CA SER A 23 6.55 6.46 11.98
C SER A 23 6.20 5.68 10.71
N PRO A 24 7.19 5.24 9.90
CA PRO A 24 7.00 4.53 8.64
C PRO A 24 6.56 3.07 8.84
N SER A 25 5.58 2.84 9.71
CA SER A 25 4.96 1.55 9.96
C SER A 25 3.67 1.43 9.15
N LEU A 26 3.52 0.33 8.43
CA LEU A 26 2.32 0.04 7.63
C LEU A 26 1.05 0.22 8.45
N GLU A 27 1.01 -0.37 9.65
CA GLU A 27 -0.20 -0.35 10.47
C GLU A 27 -0.43 1.05 11.04
N PHE A 28 0.63 1.74 11.47
CA PHE A 28 0.52 3.10 12.01
C PHE A 28 -0.03 4.08 10.96
N VAL A 29 0.55 4.09 9.76
CA VAL A 29 0.13 4.96 8.65
C VAL A 29 -1.28 4.60 8.18
N TYR A 30 -1.62 3.30 8.15
CA TYR A 30 -2.96 2.84 7.78
C TYR A 30 -4.03 3.29 8.78
N GLN A 31 -3.79 3.10 10.08
CA GLN A 31 -4.74 3.55 11.11
C GLN A 31 -4.86 5.07 11.11
N HIS A 32 -3.74 5.80 11.01
CA HIS A 32 -3.78 7.25 10.88
C HIS A 32 -4.60 7.69 9.65
N SER A 33 -4.46 7.02 8.51
CA SER A 33 -5.29 7.33 7.32
C SER A 33 -6.80 7.17 7.56
N LYS A 34 -7.20 6.25 8.45
CA LYS A 34 -8.61 6.03 8.81
C LYS A 34 -9.13 7.03 9.84
N THR A 35 -8.28 7.49 10.74
CA THR A 35 -8.70 8.27 11.92
C THR A 35 -8.08 9.66 11.98
N CYS A 36 -7.46 10.12 10.88
CA CYS A 36 -6.81 11.43 10.82
C CYS A 36 -7.82 12.54 11.23
N PRO A 37 -7.55 13.30 12.31
CA PRO A 37 -8.50 14.30 12.82
C PRO A 37 -8.83 15.41 11.83
N SER A 38 -7.87 15.75 10.96
CA SER A 38 -8.01 16.77 9.92
C SER A 38 -8.66 16.25 8.63
N MET A 39 -9.06 14.98 8.58
CA MET A 39 -9.76 14.39 7.44
C MET A 39 -11.26 14.30 7.71
N VAL A 40 -12.04 15.00 6.90
CA VAL A 40 -13.49 14.78 6.81
C VAL A 40 -13.70 13.44 6.12
N GLN A 41 -14.19 12.44 6.86
CA GLN A 41 -14.51 11.15 6.28
C GLN A 41 -15.65 11.35 5.27
N PRO A 42 -15.50 10.83 4.04
CA PRO A 42 -16.61 10.82 3.10
C PRO A 42 -17.78 10.03 3.68
N ASP A 43 -18.97 10.53 3.39
CA ASP A 43 -20.30 9.95 3.66
C ASP A 43 -20.48 8.54 3.06
N ASP A 44 -19.60 8.14 2.15
CA ASP A 44 -19.44 6.77 1.67
C ASP A 44 -18.88 5.84 2.76
N LYS A 45 -19.77 5.07 3.38
CA LYS A 45 -19.47 4.02 4.37
C LYS A 45 -18.39 3.06 3.87
N GLY A 46 -17.14 3.33 4.23
CA GLY A 46 -16.00 2.44 4.00
C GLY A 46 -14.96 2.93 3.01
N LEU A 47 -15.10 4.13 2.42
CA LEU A 47 -14.03 4.73 1.63
C LEU A 47 -12.89 5.20 2.55
N VAL A 48 -11.68 4.71 2.30
CA VAL A 48 -10.46 5.14 3.01
C VAL A 48 -9.56 5.91 2.05
N ILE A 49 -9.08 7.07 2.48
CA ILE A 49 -8.17 7.93 1.72
C ILE A 49 -6.80 7.90 2.39
N CYS A 50 -5.73 7.81 1.59
CA CYS A 50 -4.37 7.78 2.09
C CYS A 50 -4.01 9.13 2.74
N CYS A 51 -3.32 9.09 3.89
CA CYS A 51 -2.81 10.31 4.52
C CYS A 51 -1.55 10.89 3.85
N LEU A 52 -0.95 10.20 2.88
CA LEU A 52 0.30 10.60 2.22
C LEU A 52 0.10 11.08 0.77
N CYS A 53 -1.04 10.78 0.14
CA CYS A 53 -1.37 11.21 -1.21
C CYS A 53 -2.90 11.26 -1.46
N GLU A 54 -3.33 11.35 -2.72
CA GLU A 54 -4.76 11.40 -3.13
C GLU A 54 -5.40 10.04 -3.39
N TYR A 55 -4.65 8.95 -3.19
CA TYR A 55 -5.14 7.61 -3.40
C TYR A 55 -6.27 7.28 -2.42
N ARG A 56 -7.35 6.69 -2.94
CA ARG A 56 -8.51 6.30 -2.15
C ARG A 56 -9.06 4.95 -2.62
N THR A 57 -9.57 4.17 -1.68
CA THR A 57 -10.15 2.85 -1.97
C THR A 57 -11.11 2.42 -0.87
N VAL A 58 -12.11 1.62 -1.23
CA VAL A 58 -13.00 0.94 -0.27
C VAL A 58 -12.39 -0.36 0.29
N HIS A 59 -11.29 -0.84 -0.31
CA HIS A 59 -10.68 -2.11 0.05
C HIS A 59 -9.45 -1.93 0.95
N GLN A 60 -9.55 -2.39 2.20
CA GLN A 60 -8.48 -2.27 3.18
C GLN A 60 -7.15 -2.88 2.70
N GLY A 61 -7.19 -4.07 2.07
CA GLY A 61 -5.99 -4.72 1.53
C GLY A 61 -5.28 -3.88 0.46
N ASN A 62 -6.03 -3.18 -0.40
CA ASN A 62 -5.46 -2.29 -1.40
C ASN A 62 -4.79 -1.07 -0.76
N MET A 63 -5.42 -0.49 0.28
CA MET A 63 -4.82 0.63 1.01
C MET A 63 -3.53 0.21 1.72
N LYS A 64 -3.50 -0.96 2.38
CA LYS A 64 -2.27 -1.47 3.01
C LYS A 64 -1.15 -1.67 1.99
N VAL A 65 -1.46 -2.33 0.87
CA VAL A 65 -0.50 -2.54 -0.22
C VAL A 65 -0.02 -1.21 -0.83
N HIS A 66 -0.91 -0.22 -0.94
CA HIS A 66 -0.57 1.11 -1.40
C HIS A 66 0.42 1.80 -0.45
N ILE A 67 0.14 1.79 0.86
CA ILE A 67 0.98 2.41 1.90
C ILE A 67 2.40 1.84 1.89
N ARG A 68 2.57 0.53 1.65
CA ARG A 68 3.90 -0.10 1.52
C ARG A 68 4.82 0.62 0.53
N LYS A 69 4.27 1.21 -0.54
CA LYS A 69 5.06 1.99 -1.52
C LYS A 69 5.62 3.28 -0.94
N HIS A 70 4.92 3.93 -0.01
CA HIS A 70 5.38 5.14 0.64
C HIS A 70 6.48 4.87 1.66
N ILE A 71 6.29 3.83 2.49
CA ILE A 71 7.24 3.49 3.56
C ILE A 71 8.41 2.62 3.08
N GLY A 72 8.39 2.18 1.82
CA GLY A 72 9.42 1.29 1.26
C GLY A 72 9.37 -0.15 1.77
N ASP A 73 8.25 -0.59 2.35
CA ASP A 73 8.09 -1.95 2.89
C ASP A 73 7.94 -2.97 1.75
N LYS A 74 8.86 -3.93 1.71
CA LYS A 74 8.94 -4.96 0.67
C LYS A 74 9.11 -6.36 1.28
N PRO A 75 8.04 -6.93 1.84
CA PRO A 75 8.12 -8.18 2.58
C PRO A 75 8.29 -9.41 1.69
N TYR A 76 8.01 -9.30 0.39
CA TYR A 76 8.09 -10.43 -0.53
C TYR A 76 9.44 -10.39 -1.25
N LYS A 77 10.24 -11.42 -1.06
CA LYS A 77 11.55 -11.60 -1.69
C LYS A 77 11.51 -12.72 -2.71
N CYS A 78 12.28 -12.58 -3.78
CA CYS A 78 12.53 -13.65 -4.74
C CYS A 78 13.42 -14.70 -4.08
N SER A 79 13.15 -15.98 -4.35
CA SER A 79 13.98 -17.10 -3.86
C SER A 79 15.27 -17.29 -4.66
N TYR A 80 15.34 -16.74 -5.87
CA TYR A 80 16.45 -16.96 -6.80
C TYR A 80 17.42 -15.78 -6.91
N CYS A 81 17.02 -14.59 -6.47
CA CYS A 81 17.87 -13.40 -6.50
C CYS A 81 17.44 -12.37 -5.44
N SER A 82 18.17 -11.26 -5.33
CA SER A 82 17.91 -10.18 -4.38
C SER A 82 16.70 -9.29 -4.71
N TYR A 83 15.86 -9.66 -5.69
CA TYR A 83 14.67 -8.89 -6.02
C TYR A 83 13.62 -8.96 -4.91
N ASP A 84 13.08 -7.81 -4.51
CA ASP A 84 12.02 -7.68 -3.52
C ASP A 84 10.88 -6.78 -4.01
N SER A 85 9.70 -6.94 -3.40
CA SER A 85 8.52 -6.16 -3.77
C SER A 85 7.50 -6.02 -2.64
N PRO A 86 6.72 -4.92 -2.63
CA PRO A 86 5.61 -4.72 -1.70
C PRO A 86 4.44 -5.70 -1.91
N GLN A 87 4.37 -6.35 -3.09
CA GLN A 87 3.31 -7.28 -3.47
C GLN A 87 3.85 -8.63 -3.97
N LEU A 88 3.18 -9.71 -3.58
CA LEU A 88 3.49 -11.07 -4.00
C LEU A 88 3.32 -11.29 -5.50
N VAL A 89 2.29 -10.67 -6.11
CA VAL A 89 2.03 -10.82 -7.55
C VAL A 89 3.20 -10.33 -8.41
N CYS A 90 3.91 -9.30 -7.95
CA CYS A 90 5.10 -8.80 -8.64
C CYS A 90 6.27 -9.78 -8.54
N VAL A 91 6.50 -10.39 -7.37
CA VAL A 91 7.56 -11.41 -7.19
C VAL A 91 7.25 -12.65 -8.02
N LYS A 92 6.01 -13.14 -7.99
CA LYS A 92 5.59 -14.28 -8.83
C LYS A 92 5.82 -14.02 -10.30
N ARG A 93 5.39 -12.86 -10.80
CA ARG A 93 5.63 -12.46 -12.18
C ARG A 93 7.13 -12.32 -12.48
N HIS A 94 7.91 -11.77 -11.56
CA HIS A 94 9.36 -11.68 -11.69
C HIS A 94 10.00 -13.07 -11.83
N ILE A 95 9.64 -14.04 -10.99
CA ILE A 95 10.15 -15.42 -11.06
C ILE A 95 9.80 -16.05 -12.41
N ILE A 96 8.55 -15.92 -12.87
CA ILE A 96 8.08 -16.47 -14.16
C ILE A 96 8.79 -15.83 -15.37
N LEU A 97 9.26 -14.59 -15.27
CA LEU A 97 9.88 -13.90 -16.41
C LEU A 97 11.41 -13.93 -16.37
N ARG A 98 12.01 -14.13 -15.19
CA ARG A 98 13.46 -13.98 -14.97
C ARG A 98 14.14 -15.24 -14.46
N HIS A 99 13.38 -16.22 -13.97
CA HIS A 99 13.89 -17.44 -13.35
C HIS A 99 13.11 -18.68 -13.81
N SER A 100 12.57 -18.68 -15.04
CA SER A 100 11.78 -19.79 -15.59
C SER A 100 12.52 -21.13 -15.54
N THR A 101 12.33 -21.88 -14.46
CA THR A 101 12.58 -23.32 -14.38
C THR A 101 11.23 -24.01 -14.32
N SER A 102 10.92 -24.77 -15.35
CA SER A 102 9.68 -25.53 -15.52
C SER A 102 9.43 -26.51 -14.36
N ASN A 103 8.55 -26.13 -13.43
CA ASN A 103 7.60 -26.99 -12.68
C ASN A 103 7.35 -26.40 -11.28
N ASP A 104 6.31 -25.57 -11.15
CA ASP A 104 5.57 -25.48 -9.89
C ASP A 104 4.17 -24.90 -10.13
N THR A 105 3.32 -25.69 -10.79
CA THR A 105 1.89 -25.43 -10.94
C THR A 105 1.16 -25.79 -9.66
N SER A 106 1.44 -25.10 -8.56
CA SER A 106 0.66 -25.22 -7.32
C SER A 106 0.82 -23.97 -6.45
N PHE A 107 0.15 -22.88 -6.82
CA PHE A 107 -0.16 -21.84 -5.85
C PHE A 107 -1.61 -21.40 -5.99
N ARG A 108 -2.45 -21.88 -5.06
CA ARG A 108 -3.81 -21.42 -4.81
C ARG A 108 -3.82 -19.90 -4.67
N GLY A 109 -4.24 -19.22 -5.74
CA GLY A 109 -4.60 -17.82 -5.68
C GLY A 109 -5.87 -17.68 -4.86
N ASN A 110 -5.81 -16.96 -3.73
CA ASN A 110 -7.00 -16.46 -3.08
C ASN A 110 -7.76 -15.59 -4.08
N LYS A 111 -8.90 -16.11 -4.57
CA LYS A 111 -9.80 -15.40 -5.47
C LYS A 111 -10.49 -14.29 -4.69
N THR A 112 -9.92 -13.08 -4.68
CA THR A 112 -10.74 -11.89 -4.39
C THR A 112 -11.55 -11.59 -5.65
N LYS A 113 -12.83 -11.94 -5.62
CA LYS A 113 -13.79 -11.70 -6.70
C LYS A 113 -13.77 -10.23 -7.09
N ARG A 114 -13.33 -9.94 -8.32
CA ARG A 114 -13.37 -8.61 -8.93
C ARG A 114 -14.79 -8.32 -9.37
N ALA A 115 -15.51 -7.46 -8.63
CA ALA A 115 -16.71 -6.84 -9.15
C ALA A 115 -16.29 -5.75 -10.14
N LYS A 116 -16.75 -5.88 -11.39
CA LYS A 116 -16.63 -4.84 -12.41
C LYS A 116 -17.53 -3.68 -11.97
N SER A 117 -16.98 -2.47 -11.85
CA SER A 117 -17.82 -1.26 -11.85
C SER A 117 -17.46 -0.44 -13.07
N THR A 118 -18.31 -0.60 -14.08
CA THR A 118 -18.38 0.21 -15.30
C THR A 118 -18.76 1.64 -14.92
N ARG A 119 -17.91 2.59 -15.30
CA ARG A 119 -18.24 4.03 -15.28
C ARG A 119 -19.47 4.27 -16.16
N GLN A 120 -20.46 4.94 -15.62
CA GLN A 120 -21.40 5.71 -16.45
C GLN A 120 -21.44 7.13 -15.90
N ILE A 121 -20.80 8.05 -16.62
CA ILE A 121 -20.90 9.49 -16.39
C ILE A 121 -22.24 9.90 -17.00
N ARG A 122 -23.19 10.36 -16.20
CA ARG A 122 -24.37 11.07 -16.71
C ARG A 122 -24.19 12.55 -16.39
N PHE A 123 -24.03 13.33 -17.45
CA PHE A 123 -24.13 14.79 -17.40
C PHE A 123 -25.60 15.17 -17.24
N THR A 124 -25.91 15.99 -16.24
CA THR A 124 -27.20 16.65 -16.05
C THR A 124 -27.35 17.79 -17.06
N LYS A 125 -28.53 17.90 -17.67
CA LYS A 125 -29.11 19.19 -18.09
C LYS A 125 -30.32 19.45 -17.21
#